data_AF-A0A816HV34-F1
#
_entry.id   AF-A0A816HV34-F1
#
_cell.length_a   1.000
_cell.length_b   1.000
_cell.length_c   1.000
_cell.angle_alpha   90.00
_cell.angle_beta   90.00
_cell.angle_gamma   90.00
#
_symmetry.space_group_name_H-M   'P 1'
#
loop_
_entity.id
_entity.type
_entity.pdbx_description
1 polymer ?
#
loop_
_entity_poly.entity_id
_entity_poly.type
_entity_poly.pdbx_seq_one_letter_code
_entity_poly.pdbx_strand_id
1 'polypeptide(L)'
;LNVYQQLKSIKIVAAFSKLLPTLATVRRDGNEQQVVTDEIVPGDIILIRMGDKLPADCRFIACDGLKVNTSELTGESKPITATVRCSSEVFMESTNIGFYSTMVEQGTGEAVVIATGD
;
A
#
# COMPACT_ATOMS: atom_id res chain seq x y z
N LEU A 1 -5.94 36.94 -12.89
CA LEU A 1 -7.25 36.30 -12.58
C LEU A 1 -7.34 34.82 -13.00
N ASN A 2 -6.76 34.41 -14.14
CA ASN A 2 -6.93 33.05 -14.71
C ASN A 2 -6.31 31.91 -13.86
N VAL A 3 -5.13 32.13 -13.26
CA VAL A 3 -4.42 31.12 -12.45
C VAL A 3 -5.23 30.70 -11.21
N TYR A 4 -5.96 31.63 -10.57
CA TYR A 4 -6.74 31.33 -9.37
C TYR A 4 -7.97 30.46 -9.67
N GLN A 5 -8.61 30.66 -10.83
CA GLN A 5 -9.68 29.80 -11.31
C GLN A 5 -9.17 28.41 -11.69
N GLN A 6 -8.02 28.31 -12.37
CA GLN A 6 -7.38 27.03 -12.68
C GLN A 6 -7.01 26.24 -11.40
N LEU A 7 -6.43 26.91 -10.40
CA LEU A 7 -6.11 26.28 -9.10
C LEU A 7 -7.36 25.80 -8.36
N LYS A 8 -8.47 26.53 -8.42
CA LYS A 8 -9.76 26.07 -7.86
C LYS A 8 -10.26 24.82 -8.58
N SER A 9 -10.22 24.79 -9.91
CA SER A 9 -10.65 23.61 -10.68
C SER A 9 -9.80 22.38 -10.36
N ILE A 10 -8.47 22.52 -10.24
CA ILE A 10 -7.57 21.42 -9.87
C ILE A 10 -7.91 20.88 -8.48
N LYS A 11 -8.17 21.76 -7.49
CA LYS A 11 -8.58 21.34 -6.14
C LYS A 11 -9.90 20.58 -6.12
N ILE A 12 -10.86 20.97 -6.95
CA ILE A 12 -12.16 20.29 -7.05
C ILE A 12 -11.99 18.88 -7.63
N VAL A 13 -11.20 18.74 -8.70
CA VAL A 13 -10.92 17.43 -9.31
C VAL A 13 -10.15 16.50 -8.36
N ALA A 14 -9.17 17.03 -7.62
CA ALA A 14 -8.44 16.28 -6.60
C ALA A 14 -9.35 15.85 -5.44
N ALA A 15 -10.26 16.71 -4.98
CA ALA A 15 -11.25 16.38 -3.95
C ALA A 15 -12.24 15.32 -4.44
N PHE A 16 -12.67 15.38 -5.71
CA PHE A 16 -13.56 14.38 -6.30
C PHE A 16 -12.89 13.01 -6.45
N SER A 17 -11.61 12.98 -6.80
CA SER A 17 -10.84 11.73 -6.92
C SER A 17 -10.72 11.00 -5.57
N LYS A 18 -10.75 11.74 -4.44
CA LYS A 18 -10.80 11.16 -3.08
C LYS A 18 -12.17 10.57 -2.71
N LEU A 19 -13.22 10.83 -3.49
CA LEU A 19 -14.55 10.26 -3.28
C LEU A 19 -14.72 8.90 -3.96
N LEU A 20 -13.79 8.50 -4.83
CA LEU A 20 -13.81 7.18 -5.44
C LEU A 20 -13.29 6.17 -4.42
N PRO A 21 -14.03 5.07 -4.16
CA PRO A 21 -13.53 4.02 -3.30
C PRO A 21 -12.26 3.45 -3.90
N THR A 22 -11.21 3.37 -3.08
CA THR A 22 -9.99 2.67 -3.47
C THR A 22 -10.25 1.18 -3.31
N LEU A 23 -9.79 0.39 -4.28
CA LEU A 23 -9.98 -1.06 -4.28
C LEU A 23 -8.64 -1.76 -4.04
N ALA A 24 -8.70 -2.90 -3.38
CA ALA A 24 -7.57 -3.79 -3.18
C ALA A 24 -7.97 -5.22 -3.56
N THR A 25 -7.00 -6.02 -3.98
CA THR A 25 -7.23 -7.46 -4.26
C THR A 25 -6.85 -8.25 -3.01
N VAL A 26 -7.79 -9.01 -2.46
CA VAL A 26 -7.57 -9.90 -1.31
C VAL A 26 -7.86 -11.34 -1.67
N ARG A 27 -7.29 -12.29 -0.92
CA ARG A 27 -7.64 -13.71 -0.96
C ARG A 27 -8.39 -14.08 0.32
N ARG A 28 -9.69 -14.34 0.19
CA ARG A 28 -10.52 -14.94 1.26
C ARG A 28 -11.17 -16.21 0.71
N ASP A 29 -11.28 -17.23 1.55
CA ASP A 29 -11.82 -18.55 1.17
C ASP A 29 -11.14 -19.17 -0.06
N GLY A 30 -9.84 -18.90 -0.23
CA GLY A 30 -9.03 -19.39 -1.36
C GLY A 30 -9.25 -18.67 -2.69
N ASN A 31 -10.15 -17.69 -2.76
CA ASN A 31 -10.47 -16.97 -3.99
C ASN A 31 -9.98 -15.52 -3.96
N GLU A 32 -9.48 -15.03 -5.10
CA GLU A 32 -9.18 -13.61 -5.29
C GLU A 32 -10.47 -12.80 -5.45
N GLN A 33 -10.56 -11.69 -4.73
CA GLN A 33 -11.70 -10.78 -4.77
C GLN A 33 -11.21 -9.33 -4.67
N GLN A 34 -11.90 -8.42 -5.36
CA GLN A 34 -11.72 -6.98 -5.13
C GLN A 34 -12.65 -6.53 -4.02
N VAL A 35 -12.08 -5.84 -3.04
CA VAL A 35 -12.80 -5.25 -1.91
C VAL A 35 -12.49 -3.76 -1.84
N VAL A 36 -13.39 -3.00 -1.23
CA VAL A 36 -13.08 -1.62 -0.86
C VAL A 36 -12.00 -1.66 0.22
N THR A 37 -11.05 -0.74 0.14
CA THR A 37 -9.89 -0.72 1.05
C THR A 37 -10.33 -0.64 2.52
N ASP A 38 -11.41 0.09 2.79
CA ASP A 38 -12.01 0.26 4.12
C ASP A 38 -12.67 -1.04 4.67
N GLU A 39 -12.89 -2.05 3.83
CA GLU A 39 -13.43 -3.36 4.23
C GLU A 39 -12.33 -4.39 4.55
N ILE A 40 -11.06 -4.00 4.43
CA ILE A 40 -9.92 -4.83 4.81
C ILE A 40 -9.85 -4.90 6.32
N VAL A 41 -9.57 -6.10 6.84
CA VAL A 41 -9.42 -6.34 8.28
C VAL A 41 -8.11 -7.10 8.57
N PRO A 42 -7.58 -7.01 9.79
CA PRO A 42 -6.44 -7.84 10.21
C PRO A 42 -6.70 -9.33 9.94
N GLY A 43 -5.71 -10.00 9.35
CA GLY A 43 -5.79 -11.40 8.92
C GLY A 43 -6.10 -11.60 7.44
N ASP A 44 -6.57 -10.57 6.71
CA ASP A 44 -6.71 -10.67 5.26
C ASP A 44 -5.35 -10.90 4.58
N ILE A 45 -5.37 -11.69 3.51
CA ILE A 45 -4.22 -11.81 2.60
C ILE A 45 -4.43 -10.84 1.45
N ILE A 46 -3.59 -9.82 1.35
CA ILE A 46 -3.58 -8.88 0.23
C ILE A 46 -2.63 -9.39 -0.87
N LEU A 47 -3.06 -9.26 -2.12
CA LEU A 47 -2.21 -9.50 -3.28
C LEU A 47 -1.65 -8.16 -3.77
N ILE A 48 -0.34 -8.13 -3.98
CA ILE A 48 0.40 -6.90 -4.20
C ILE A 48 1.04 -6.96 -5.58
N ARG A 49 0.86 -5.88 -6.35
CA ARG A 49 1.42 -5.71 -7.69
C ARG A 49 2.07 -4.34 -7.83
N MET A 50 2.97 -4.22 -8.79
CA MET A 50 3.57 -2.94 -9.16
C MET A 50 2.49 -1.88 -9.44
N GLY A 51 2.67 -0.69 -8.86
CA GLY A 51 1.74 0.44 -8.97
C GLY A 51 0.69 0.49 -7.87
N ASP A 52 0.54 -0.58 -7.08
CA ASP A 52 -0.35 -0.56 -5.93
C ASP A 52 0.22 0.32 -4.81
N LYS A 53 -0.67 0.96 -4.07
CA LYS A 53 -0.37 1.42 -2.71
C LYS A 53 -0.78 0.32 -1.74
N LEU A 54 0.04 0.07 -0.72
CA LEU A 54 -0.33 -0.89 0.31
C LEU A 54 -1.61 -0.40 1.03
N PRO A 55 -2.66 -1.23 1.08
CA PRO A 55 -3.98 -0.82 1.58
C PRO A 55 -4.07 -0.80 3.10
N ALA A 56 -3.12 -1.41 3.80
CA ALA A 56 -3.05 -1.52 5.25
C ALA A 56 -1.61 -1.85 5.67
N ASP A 57 -1.33 -1.78 6.97
CA ASP A 57 -0.08 -2.27 7.52
C ASP A 57 -0.08 -3.81 7.47
N CYS A 58 0.99 -4.38 6.92
CA CYS A 58 1.01 -5.79 6.57
C CYS A 58 2.39 -6.42 6.80
N ARG A 59 2.40 -7.76 6.89
CA ARG A 59 3.62 -8.55 6.91
C ARG A 59 3.70 -9.38 5.64
N PHE A 60 4.79 -9.22 4.88
CA PHE A 60 4.98 -9.95 3.64
C PHE A 60 5.17 -11.45 3.92
N ILE A 61 4.45 -12.28 3.15
CA ILE A 61 4.49 -13.75 3.22
C ILE A 61 4.99 -14.38 1.91
N ALA A 62 4.95 -13.62 0.80
CA ALA A 62 5.59 -13.97 -0.45
C ALA A 62 6.08 -12.70 -1.16
N CYS A 63 7.29 -12.74 -1.75
CA CYS A 63 7.86 -11.63 -2.51
C CYS A 63 8.54 -12.18 -3.76
N ASP A 64 8.18 -11.66 -4.93
CA ASP A 64 8.90 -11.88 -6.18
C ASP A 64 9.36 -10.52 -6.74
N GLY A 65 10.65 -10.23 -6.55
CA GLY A 65 11.24 -8.94 -6.94
C GLY A 65 10.60 -7.71 -6.27
N LEU A 66 9.85 -7.91 -5.17
CA LEU A 66 9.03 -6.87 -4.55
C LEU A 66 9.90 -5.73 -4.00
N LYS A 67 9.65 -4.50 -4.47
CA LYS A 67 10.28 -3.28 -3.94
C LYS A 67 9.23 -2.24 -3.62
N VAL A 68 9.40 -1.62 -2.46
CA VAL A 68 8.47 -0.63 -1.93
C VAL A 68 9.18 0.69 -1.65
N ASN A 69 8.49 1.80 -1.89
CA ASN A 69 8.99 3.14 -1.68
C ASN A 69 8.63 3.64 -0.28
N THR A 70 9.63 3.72 0.59
CA THR A 70 9.46 4.17 1.98
C THR A 70 9.71 5.67 2.17
N SER A 71 9.73 6.47 1.10
CA SER A 71 10.00 7.92 1.21
C SER A 71 8.99 8.66 2.05
N GLU A 72 7.73 8.23 2.07
CA GLU A 72 6.69 8.79 2.95
C GLU A 72 7.03 8.58 4.45
N LEU A 73 7.83 7.55 4.78
CA LEU A 73 8.22 7.19 6.14
C LEU A 73 9.60 7.71 6.52
N THR A 74 10.59 7.55 5.65
CA THR A 74 12.01 7.82 5.95
C THR A 74 12.53 9.12 5.32
N GLY A 75 11.80 9.69 4.36
CA GLY A 75 12.27 10.82 3.55
C GLY A 75 13.29 10.43 2.48
N GLU A 76 13.73 9.17 2.43
CA GLU A 76 14.67 8.68 1.42
C GLU A 76 13.91 8.08 0.23
N SER A 77 14.21 8.54 -0.98
CA SER A 77 13.52 8.09 -2.20
C SER A 77 14.02 6.74 -2.73
N LYS A 78 14.90 6.03 -2.02
CA LYS A 78 15.45 4.77 -2.51
C LYS A 78 14.51 3.61 -2.16
N PRO A 79 14.04 2.82 -3.14
CA PRO A 79 13.16 1.69 -2.88
C PRO A 79 13.88 0.62 -2.06
N ILE A 80 13.15 0.06 -1.09
CA ILE A 80 13.63 -1.04 -0.25
C ILE A 80 13.13 -2.36 -0.85
N THR A 81 14.00 -3.36 -0.87
CA THR A 81 13.62 -4.72 -1.28
C THR A 81 12.89 -5.41 -0.14
N ALA A 82 11.63 -5.76 -0.35
CA ALA A 82 10.81 -6.46 0.62
C ALA A 82 11.24 -7.93 0.70
N THR A 83 11.17 -8.51 1.89
CA THR A 83 11.51 -9.93 2.12
C THR A 83 10.48 -10.59 3.02
N VAL A 84 10.44 -11.93 3.04
CA VAL A 84 9.56 -12.67 3.97
C VAL A 84 10.19 -12.80 5.35
N ARG A 85 11.53 -12.85 5.41
CA ARG A 85 12.27 -13.09 6.65
C ARG A 85 12.43 -11.79 7.44
N CYS A 86 12.35 -11.92 8.77
CA CYS A 86 12.63 -10.80 9.67
C CYS A 86 14.09 -10.36 9.49
N SER A 87 14.29 -9.08 9.18
CA SER A 87 15.61 -8.49 8.95
C SER A 87 16.09 -7.63 10.13
N SER A 88 15.17 -7.19 10.99
CA SER A 88 15.44 -6.43 12.22
C SER A 88 14.41 -6.81 13.27
N GLU A 89 14.75 -6.64 14.55
CA GLU A 89 13.78 -6.72 15.65
C GLU A 89 12.93 -5.44 15.75
N VAL A 90 13.44 -4.33 15.22
CA VAL A 90 12.71 -3.07 15.12
C VAL A 90 11.82 -3.13 13.88
N PHE A 91 10.49 -3.17 14.08
CA PHE A 91 9.53 -3.39 12.99
C PHE A 91 9.63 -2.32 11.89
N MET A 92 9.91 -1.06 12.24
CA MET A 92 10.08 0.05 11.27
C MET A 92 11.29 -0.13 10.35
N GLU A 93 12.28 -0.90 10.77
CA GLU A 93 13.48 -1.18 10.00
C GLU A 93 13.41 -2.51 9.26
N SER A 94 12.41 -3.35 9.58
CA SER A 94 12.34 -4.68 8.99
C SER A 94 11.72 -4.65 7.60
N THR A 95 12.40 -5.27 6.64
CA THR A 95 11.96 -5.31 5.23
C THR A 95 10.83 -6.32 4.98
N ASN A 96 10.37 -7.02 6.02
CA ASN A 96 9.22 -7.89 5.94
C ASN A 96 7.90 -7.26 6.43
N ILE A 97 7.94 -5.97 6.79
CA ILE A 97 6.77 -5.17 7.14
C ILE A 97 6.52 -4.15 6.03
N GLY A 98 5.27 -4.07 5.60
CA GLY A 98 4.77 -3.04 4.70
C GLY A 98 3.86 -2.09 5.47
N PHE A 99 3.96 -0.81 5.16
CA PHE A 99 3.15 0.24 5.81
C PHE A 99 2.09 0.77 4.86
N TYR A 100 0.93 1.12 5.38
CA TYR A 100 -0.15 1.77 4.64
C TYR A 100 0.36 2.93 3.76
N SER A 101 -0.25 3.12 2.58
CA SER A 101 0.09 4.16 1.58
C SER A 101 1.45 4.03 0.90
N THR A 102 2.32 3.11 1.35
CA THR A 102 3.61 2.81 0.70
C THR A 102 3.38 2.34 -0.73
N MET A 103 4.06 2.98 -1.69
CA MET A 103 3.96 2.64 -3.12
C MET A 103 4.81 1.42 -3.46
N VAL A 104 4.25 0.50 -4.24
CA VAL A 104 4.96 -0.66 -4.78
C VAL A 104 5.57 -0.29 -6.13
N GLU A 105 6.89 -0.26 -6.21
CA GLU A 105 7.59 0.19 -7.42
C GLU A 105 7.95 -0.95 -8.37
N GLN A 106 8.18 -2.15 -7.84
CA GLN A 106 8.53 -3.33 -8.64
C GLN A 106 8.01 -4.61 -8.01
N GLY A 107 7.83 -5.61 -8.86
CA GLY A 107 7.57 -6.99 -8.44
C GLY A 107 6.13 -7.24 -8.04
N THR A 108 5.94 -8.39 -7.42
CA THR A 108 4.65 -8.84 -6.87
C THR A 108 4.87 -9.48 -5.51
N GLY A 109 3.80 -9.63 -4.75
CA GLY A 109 3.88 -10.34 -3.48
C GLY A 109 2.52 -10.59 -2.86
N GLU A 110 2.58 -11.20 -1.69
CA GLU A 110 1.43 -11.42 -0.83
C GLU A 110 1.80 -10.99 0.58
N ALA A 111 0.86 -10.41 1.30
CA ALA A 111 1.05 -10.03 2.68
C ALA A 111 -0.19 -10.32 3.50
N VAL A 112 0.02 -10.66 4.78
CA VAL A 112 -1.06 -10.72 5.76
C VAL A 112 -1.22 -9.36 6.40
N VAL A 113 -2.45 -8.85 6.48
CA VAL A 113 -2.76 -7.59 7.15
C VAL A 113 -2.60 -7.78 8.65
N ILE A 114 -1.83 -6.89 9.28
CA ILE A 114 -1.55 -6.94 10.73
C ILE A 114 -2.21 -5.78 11.49
N ALA A 115 -2.42 -4.65 10.82
CA ALA A 115 -3.15 -3.52 11.38
C ALA A 115 -3.83 -2.73 10.26
N THR A 116 -4.99 -2.18 10.59
CA THR A 116 -5.76 -1.25 9.76
C THR A 116 -5.87 0.07 10.52
N GLY A 117 -6.30 1.14 9.85
CA GLY A 117 -6.63 2.39 10.56
C GLY A 117 -7.78 2.20 11.56
N ASP A 118 -7.99 3.21 12.41
CA ASP A 118 -9.19 3.34 13.25
C ASP A 118 -10.44 3.70 12.43
#